data_AF-A0A0F0LJ04-F1
#
_entry.id   AF-A0A0F0LJ04-F1
#
_cell.length_a   1.000
_cell.length_b   1.000
_cell.length_c   1.000
_cell.angle_alpha   90.00
_cell.angle_beta   90.00
_cell.angle_gamma   90.00
#
_symmetry.space_group_name_H-M   'P 1'
#
loop_
_entity.id
_entity.type
_entity.pdbx_description
1 polymer ?
#
loop_
_entity_poly.entity_id
_entity_poly.type
_entity_poly.pdbx_seq_one_letter_code
_entity_poly.pdbx_strand_id
1 'polypeptide(L)'
;MNAQLKNAELSSELLGLRSVLIGSLPATLMTKDAPDRYTVEAVFTRKTDRDEVAAIQGNEMRARLSAKGYSTVELHVADRRLEITNTNLEELRDGLGSIIAELLAEISASLQAEREVAAGRFQDASDREQARAADVAALAESVTFTRRPAVDVLDDESRIEDWVEEGGAVRA
;
A
#
# COMPACT_ATOMS: atom_id res chain seq x y z
N MET A 1 24.60 -4.49 -21.56
CA MET A 1 25.14 -4.42 -20.19
C MET A 1 24.23 -3.59 -19.28
N ASN A 2 22.93 -3.95 -19.13
CA ASN A 2 21.96 -3.13 -18.37
C ASN A 2 21.20 -3.89 -17.26
N ALA A 3 21.43 -5.20 -17.09
CA ALA A 3 20.75 -5.99 -16.05
C ALA A 3 21.32 -5.77 -14.65
N GLN A 4 22.63 -5.50 -14.53
CA GLN A 4 23.28 -5.29 -13.22
C GLN A 4 22.90 -3.94 -12.58
N LEU A 5 22.73 -2.88 -13.38
CA LEU A 5 22.31 -1.56 -12.88
C LEU A 5 20.87 -1.58 -12.36
N LYS A 6 19.94 -2.22 -13.09
CA LYS A 6 18.55 -2.39 -12.63
C LYS A 6 18.45 -3.22 -11.35
N ASN A 7 19.24 -4.29 -11.22
CA ASN A 7 19.25 -5.09 -10.00
C ASN A 7 19.79 -4.30 -8.80
N ALA A 8 20.82 -3.46 -8.98
CA ALA A 8 21.34 -2.61 -7.91
C ALA A 8 20.37 -1.49 -7.49
N GLU A 9 19.63 -0.90 -8.44
CA GLU A 9 18.57 0.07 -8.15
C GLU A 9 17.39 -0.57 -7.40
N LEU A 10 16.91 -1.73 -7.87
CA LEU A 10 15.89 -2.52 -7.16
C LEU A 10 16.38 -2.94 -5.77
N SER A 11 17.66 -3.27 -5.62
CA SER A 11 18.27 -3.60 -4.30
C SER A 11 18.33 -2.39 -3.36
N SER A 12 18.37 -1.16 -3.90
CA SER A 12 18.35 0.07 -3.11
C SER A 12 16.92 0.47 -2.67
N GLU A 13 15.90 0.01 -3.39
CA GLU A 13 14.49 0.21 -3.03
C GLU A 13 14.03 -0.81 -1.97
N LEU A 14 14.51 -2.05 -2.07
CA LEU A 14 14.22 -3.08 -1.09
C LEU A 14 14.89 -2.79 0.26
N LEU A 15 14.16 -3.09 1.34
CA LEU A 15 14.68 -2.96 2.69
C LEU A 15 15.74 -4.04 2.93
N GLY A 16 16.89 -3.62 3.43
CA GLY A 16 17.99 -4.52 3.80
C GLY A 16 18.72 -4.06 5.05
N LEU A 17 19.71 -4.83 5.46
CA LEU A 17 20.59 -4.53 6.59
C LEU A 17 21.97 -4.14 6.07
N ARG A 18 22.53 -3.05 6.61
CA ARG A 18 23.83 -2.50 6.22
C ARG A 18 24.96 -3.06 7.09
N SER A 19 24.79 -3.01 8.40
CA SER A 19 25.85 -3.37 9.34
C SER A 19 25.30 -3.60 10.74
N VAL A 20 25.94 -4.49 11.48
CA VAL A 20 25.74 -4.65 12.93
C VAL A 20 26.37 -3.46 13.66
N LEU A 21 25.68 -2.95 14.68
CA LEU A 21 26.17 -1.90 15.54
C LEU A 21 27.03 -2.48 16.66
N ILE A 22 28.35 -2.36 16.52
CA ILE A 22 29.31 -2.91 17.50
C ILE A 22 29.12 -2.29 18.90
N GLY A 23 28.70 -1.02 18.97
CA GLY A 23 28.50 -0.30 20.23
C GLY A 23 27.34 -0.80 21.10
N SER A 24 26.42 -1.61 20.56
CA SER A 24 25.33 -2.22 21.33
C SER A 24 25.65 -3.63 21.81
N LEU A 25 26.82 -4.17 21.47
CA LEU A 25 27.22 -5.52 21.86
C LEU A 25 27.66 -5.56 23.33
N PRO A 26 27.43 -6.68 24.04
CA PRO A 26 27.91 -6.83 25.41
C PRO A 26 29.42 -6.62 25.52
N ALA A 27 29.86 -5.82 26.50
CA ALA A 27 31.29 -5.57 26.73
C ALA A 27 32.05 -6.83 27.19
N THR A 28 31.34 -7.85 27.66
CA THR A 28 31.91 -9.14 28.11
C THR A 28 32.08 -10.15 26.97
N LEU A 29 31.78 -9.80 25.71
CA LEU A 29 32.01 -10.72 24.59
C LEU A 29 33.48 -11.18 24.54
N MET A 30 33.67 -12.45 24.17
CA MET A 30 34.96 -13.15 24.17
C MET A 30 35.61 -13.29 25.56
N THR A 31 34.85 -13.12 26.64
CA THR A 31 35.26 -13.43 28.01
C THR A 31 34.47 -14.61 28.56
N LYS A 32 34.85 -15.12 29.74
CA LYS A 32 34.12 -16.19 30.43
C LYS A 32 32.71 -15.79 30.88
N ASP A 33 32.47 -14.48 31.00
CA ASP A 33 31.18 -13.91 31.43
C ASP A 33 30.33 -13.45 30.23
N ALA A 34 30.66 -13.89 29.02
CA ALA A 34 29.85 -13.60 27.83
C ALA A 34 28.50 -14.33 27.93
N PRO A 35 27.36 -13.62 27.78
CA PRO A 35 26.07 -14.29 27.73
C PRO A 35 25.93 -15.12 26.43
N ASP A 36 25.33 -16.31 26.54
CA ASP A 36 25.09 -17.20 25.40
C ASP A 36 24.18 -16.58 24.33
N ARG A 37 23.25 -15.71 24.78
CA ARG A 37 22.30 -14.98 23.93
C ARG A 37 22.18 -13.52 24.38
N TYR A 38 22.12 -12.62 23.42
CA TYR A 38 22.03 -11.18 23.61
C TYR A 38 21.27 -10.53 22.45
N THR A 39 21.01 -9.22 22.58
CA THR A 39 20.44 -8.41 21.51
C THR A 39 21.54 -7.92 20.58
N VAL A 40 21.36 -8.12 19.28
CA VAL A 40 22.22 -7.56 18.25
C VAL A 40 21.43 -6.50 17.49
N GLU A 41 21.94 -5.27 17.47
CA GLU A 41 21.35 -4.19 16.67
C GLU A 41 21.98 -4.17 15.27
N ALA A 42 21.15 -4.11 14.24
CA ALA A 42 21.57 -3.94 12.86
C ALA A 42 20.94 -2.67 12.25
N VAL A 43 21.69 -1.95 11.43
CA VAL A 43 21.23 -0.71 10.79
C VAL A 43 20.58 -1.02 9.45
N PHE A 44 19.38 -0.49 9.21
CA PHE A 44 18.72 -0.64 7.91
C PHE A 44 19.42 0.17 6.80
N THR A 45 19.28 -0.29 5.55
CA THR A 45 19.79 0.42 4.35
C THR A 45 19.08 1.76 4.14
N ARG A 46 17.77 1.81 4.42
CA ARG A 46 16.90 3.00 4.39
C ARG A 46 15.98 3.06 5.61
N LYS A 47 15.14 4.11 5.69
CA LYS A 47 14.10 4.19 6.73
C LYS A 47 12.99 3.19 6.40
N THR A 48 12.53 2.48 7.42
CA THR A 48 11.43 1.51 7.35
C THR A 48 10.08 2.24 7.41
N ASP A 49 9.16 1.87 6.54
CA ASP A 49 7.80 2.41 6.52
C ASP A 49 6.91 1.72 7.58
N ARG A 50 5.75 2.32 7.88
CA ARG A 50 4.80 1.77 8.87
C ARG A 50 4.36 0.34 8.53
N ASP A 51 4.08 0.05 7.27
CA ASP A 51 3.62 -1.27 6.83
C ASP A 51 4.75 -2.31 6.98
N GLU A 52 5.98 -1.92 6.65
CA GLU A 52 7.16 -2.76 6.83
C GLU A 52 7.43 -3.03 8.31
N VAL A 53 7.32 -2.01 9.17
CA VAL A 53 7.44 -2.18 10.63
C VAL A 53 6.40 -3.18 11.15
N ALA A 54 5.15 -3.06 10.70
CA ALA A 54 4.08 -3.96 11.11
C ALA A 54 4.32 -5.39 10.63
N ALA A 55 4.81 -5.58 9.40
CA ALA A 55 5.14 -6.88 8.85
C ALA A 55 6.32 -7.54 9.60
N ILE A 56 7.39 -6.79 9.87
CA ILE A 56 8.59 -7.28 10.59
C ILE A 56 8.26 -7.70 12.02
N GLN A 57 7.44 -6.91 12.72
CA GLN A 57 7.02 -7.21 14.10
C GLN A 57 5.78 -8.14 14.16
N GLY A 58 5.29 -8.58 13.00
CA GLY A 58 4.07 -9.38 12.87
C GLY A 58 4.25 -10.84 13.27
N ASN A 59 3.12 -11.53 13.48
CA ASN A 59 3.11 -12.97 13.78
C ASN A 59 3.65 -13.82 12.62
N GLU A 60 3.43 -13.39 11.39
CA GLU A 60 3.92 -14.10 10.21
C GLU A 60 5.45 -14.16 10.20
N MET A 61 6.13 -13.03 10.44
CA MET A 61 7.59 -12.99 10.52
C MET A 61 8.12 -13.95 11.60
N ARG A 62 7.49 -13.94 12.79
CA ARG A 62 7.83 -14.88 13.87
C ARG A 62 7.60 -16.35 13.47
N ALA A 63 6.50 -16.65 12.79
CA ALA A 63 6.22 -18.00 12.29
C ALA A 63 7.26 -18.45 11.26
N ARG A 64 7.69 -17.55 10.36
CA ARG A 64 8.71 -17.83 9.35
C ARG A 64 10.09 -18.09 9.97
N LEU A 65 10.49 -17.30 10.97
CA LEU A 65 11.72 -17.54 11.74
C LEU A 65 11.65 -18.87 12.50
N SER A 66 10.52 -19.14 13.17
CA SER A 66 10.31 -20.40 13.88
C SER A 66 10.37 -21.62 12.94
N ALA A 67 9.81 -21.52 11.73
CA ALA A 67 9.87 -22.59 10.72
C ALA A 67 11.31 -22.87 10.24
N LYS A 68 12.18 -21.85 10.28
CA LYS A 68 13.62 -21.98 9.96
C LYS A 68 14.48 -22.35 11.18
N GLY A 69 13.86 -22.66 12.33
CA GLY A 69 14.55 -23.11 13.55
C GLY A 69 14.91 -22.02 14.55
N TYR A 70 14.51 -20.76 14.30
CA TYR A 70 14.81 -19.60 15.16
C TYR A 70 13.57 -19.15 15.93
N SER A 71 12.97 -20.06 16.71
CA SER A 71 11.71 -19.80 17.43
C SER A 71 11.85 -18.84 18.61
N THR A 72 13.05 -18.70 19.16
CA THR A 72 13.34 -17.81 20.29
C THR A 72 13.69 -16.39 19.86
N VAL A 73 14.02 -16.19 18.58
CA VAL A 73 14.49 -14.90 18.05
C VAL A 73 13.31 -13.94 17.93
N GLU A 74 13.48 -12.76 18.49
CA GLU A 74 12.50 -11.67 18.40
C GLU A 74 13.09 -10.50 17.64
N LEU A 75 12.28 -9.92 16.75
CA LEU A 75 12.67 -8.78 15.93
C LEU A 75 11.86 -7.56 16.34
N HIS A 76 12.57 -6.47 16.68
CA HIS A 76 11.96 -5.19 16.98
C HIS A 76 12.58 -4.08 16.14
N VAL A 77 11.76 -3.15 15.64
CA VAL A 77 12.24 -2.02 14.85
C VAL A 77 12.29 -0.79 15.73
N ALA A 78 13.49 -0.29 15.97
CA ALA A 78 13.75 0.94 16.71
C ALA A 78 14.30 2.01 15.76
N ASP A 79 13.41 2.90 15.29
CA ASP A 79 13.70 3.95 14.30
C ASP A 79 14.37 3.41 13.02
N ARG A 80 15.70 3.53 12.90
CA ARG A 80 16.50 3.07 11.75
C ARG A 80 17.27 1.78 12.02
N ARG A 81 16.95 1.10 13.11
CA ARG A 81 17.65 -0.11 13.57
C ARG A 81 16.68 -1.27 13.73
N LEU A 82 17.18 -2.45 13.44
CA LEU A 82 16.57 -3.72 13.78
C LEU A 82 17.27 -4.25 15.03
N GLU A 83 16.51 -4.41 16.11
CA GLU A 83 16.93 -5.12 17.30
C GLU A 83 16.59 -6.59 17.14
N ILE A 84 17.61 -7.44 17.21
CA ILE A 84 17.48 -8.89 17.07
C ILE A 84 17.77 -9.49 18.43
N THR A 85 16.73 -9.84 19.17
CA THR A 85 16.82 -10.32 20.56
C THR A 85 16.89 -11.86 20.60
N ASN A 86 17.49 -12.41 21.67
CA ASN A 86 17.66 -13.84 21.91
C ASN A 86 18.52 -14.57 20.85
N THR A 87 19.54 -13.91 20.33
CA THR A 87 20.49 -14.49 19.36
C THR A 87 21.95 -14.26 19.78
N ASN A 88 22.91 -14.57 18.92
CA ASN A 88 24.30 -14.18 19.05
C ASN A 88 24.92 -13.94 17.66
N LEU A 89 26.16 -13.42 17.64
CA LEU A 89 26.87 -13.11 16.39
C LEU A 89 27.19 -14.36 15.54
N GLU A 90 27.37 -15.52 16.16
CA GLU A 90 27.66 -16.77 15.43
C GLU A 90 26.43 -17.24 14.67
N GLU A 91 25.25 -17.27 15.30
CA GLU A 91 23.98 -17.56 14.65
C GLU A 91 23.70 -16.59 13.49
N LEU A 92 23.96 -15.30 13.68
CA LEU A 92 23.84 -14.29 12.63
C LEU A 92 24.79 -14.54 11.46
N ARG A 93 26.04 -14.89 11.72
CA ARG A 93 27.05 -15.22 10.70
C ARG A 93 26.69 -16.51 9.96
N ASP A 94 26.25 -17.52 10.68
CA ASP A 94 26.14 -18.90 10.19
C ASP A 94 24.80 -19.18 9.50
N GLY A 95 23.83 -18.26 9.58
CA GLY A 95 22.63 -18.35 8.73
C GLY A 95 21.51 -17.35 9.02
N LEU A 96 21.35 -16.93 10.28
CA LEU A 96 20.24 -16.07 10.67
C LEU A 96 20.28 -14.72 9.93
N GLY A 97 21.47 -14.16 9.71
CA GLY A 97 21.62 -12.90 8.98
C GLY A 97 21.10 -12.98 7.54
N SER A 98 21.45 -14.05 6.82
CA SER A 98 20.98 -14.30 5.45
C SER A 98 19.47 -14.53 5.40
N ILE A 99 18.94 -15.26 6.39
CA ILE A 99 17.50 -15.50 6.51
C ILE A 99 16.76 -14.18 6.73
N ILE A 100 17.21 -13.36 7.68
CA ILE A 100 16.57 -12.06 7.93
C ILE A 100 16.63 -11.18 6.69
N ALA A 101 17.78 -11.13 5.98
CA ALA A 101 17.91 -10.35 4.76
C ALA A 101 16.93 -10.79 3.66
N GLU A 102 16.77 -12.10 3.46
CA GLU A 102 15.80 -12.67 2.51
C GLU A 102 14.36 -12.30 2.89
N LEU A 103 14.00 -12.48 4.17
CA LEU A 103 12.67 -12.16 4.67
C LEU A 103 12.33 -10.67 4.52
N LEU A 104 13.28 -9.77 4.79
CA LEU A 104 13.09 -8.33 4.61
C LEU A 104 12.90 -7.96 3.13
N ALA A 105 13.68 -8.55 2.23
CA ALA A 105 13.55 -8.31 0.80
C ALA A 105 12.18 -8.75 0.27
N GLU A 106 11.69 -9.91 0.71
CA GLU A 106 10.36 -10.39 0.36
C GLU A 106 9.23 -9.49 0.87
N ILE A 107 9.31 -9.03 2.12
CA ILE A 107 8.32 -8.11 2.71
C ILE A 107 8.26 -6.82 1.88
N SER A 108 9.40 -6.21 1.59
CA SER A 108 9.43 -4.99 0.78
C SER A 108 8.90 -5.21 -0.63
N ALA A 109 9.24 -6.34 -1.27
CA ALA A 109 8.75 -6.67 -2.60
C ALA A 109 7.22 -6.85 -2.62
N SER A 110 6.65 -7.54 -1.62
CA SER A 110 5.21 -7.73 -1.50
C SER A 110 4.48 -6.40 -1.33
N LEU A 111 4.96 -5.56 -0.42
CA LEU A 111 4.35 -4.25 -0.15
C LEU A 111 4.45 -3.31 -1.35
N GLN A 112 5.58 -3.35 -2.08
CA GLN A 112 5.74 -2.57 -3.30
C GLN A 112 4.74 -3.02 -4.38
N ALA A 113 4.57 -4.33 -4.59
CA ALA A 113 3.60 -4.87 -5.52
C ALA A 113 2.16 -4.48 -5.14
N GLU A 114 1.81 -4.52 -3.86
CA GLU A 114 0.48 -4.08 -3.38
C GLU A 114 0.22 -2.60 -3.64
N ARG A 115 1.23 -1.75 -3.42
CA ARG A 115 1.16 -0.30 -3.70
C ARG A 115 1.00 -0.03 -5.18
N GLU A 116 1.72 -0.73 -6.04
CA GLU A 116 1.60 -0.60 -7.50
C GLU A 116 0.20 -1.01 -7.99
N VAL A 117 -0.35 -2.11 -7.48
CA VAL A 117 -1.72 -2.55 -7.79
C VAL A 117 -2.76 -1.53 -7.30
N ALA A 118 -2.56 -0.94 -6.13
CA ALA A 118 -3.47 0.10 -5.61
C ALA A 118 -3.40 1.39 -6.46
N ALA A 119 -2.20 1.81 -6.83
CA ALA A 119 -1.97 2.99 -7.67
C ALA A 119 -2.58 2.81 -9.07
N GLY A 120 -2.39 1.65 -9.70
CA GLY A 120 -3.00 1.33 -10.99
C GLY A 120 -4.53 1.40 -10.94
N ARG A 121 -5.15 0.82 -9.90
CA ARG A 121 -6.61 0.88 -9.72
C ARG A 121 -7.12 2.31 -9.53
N PHE A 122 -6.37 3.16 -8.83
CA PHE A 122 -6.74 4.56 -8.64
C PHE A 122 -6.64 5.34 -9.97
N GLN A 123 -5.58 5.13 -10.73
CA GLN A 123 -5.40 5.77 -12.04
C GLN A 123 -6.52 5.36 -13.01
N ASP A 124 -6.83 4.05 -13.11
CA ASP A 124 -7.92 3.54 -13.95
C ASP A 124 -9.30 4.11 -13.56
N ALA A 125 -9.53 4.37 -12.28
CA ALA A 125 -10.76 5.01 -11.81
C ALA A 125 -10.81 6.49 -12.19
N SER A 126 -9.69 7.20 -12.02
CA SER A 126 -9.55 8.60 -12.42
C SER A 126 -9.74 8.78 -13.92
N ASP A 127 -9.11 7.94 -14.74
CA ASP A 127 -9.18 8.03 -16.20
C ASP A 127 -10.60 7.77 -16.71
N ARG A 128 -11.30 6.79 -16.13
CA ARG A 128 -12.71 6.54 -16.44
C ARG A 128 -13.61 7.71 -16.07
N GLU A 129 -13.36 8.35 -14.94
CA GLU A 129 -14.14 9.52 -14.52
C GLU A 129 -13.87 10.74 -15.39
N GLN A 130 -12.61 10.96 -15.80
CA GLN A 130 -12.26 12.02 -16.75
C GLN A 130 -12.91 11.79 -18.12
N ALA A 131 -12.90 10.55 -18.64
CA ALA A 131 -13.58 10.20 -19.88
C ALA A 131 -15.08 10.46 -19.79
N ARG A 132 -15.73 10.01 -18.70
CA ARG A 132 -17.15 10.28 -18.45
C ARG A 132 -17.45 11.77 -18.38
N ALA A 133 -16.61 12.56 -17.72
CA ALA A 133 -16.78 14.00 -17.63
C ALA A 133 -16.65 14.68 -19.00
N ALA A 134 -15.71 14.23 -19.84
CA ALA A 134 -15.54 14.72 -21.21
C ALA A 134 -16.75 14.39 -22.10
N ASP A 135 -17.29 13.17 -22.02
CA ASP A 135 -18.50 12.77 -22.74
C ASP A 135 -19.72 13.61 -22.32
N VAL A 136 -19.87 13.86 -21.02
CA VAL A 136 -20.93 14.72 -20.48
C VAL A 136 -20.78 16.16 -20.97
N ALA A 137 -19.56 16.70 -21.00
CA ALA A 137 -19.30 18.04 -21.51
C ALA A 137 -19.65 18.14 -23.01
N ALA A 138 -19.22 17.17 -23.82
CA ALA A 138 -19.55 17.11 -25.25
C ALA A 138 -21.07 17.01 -25.50
N LEU A 139 -21.78 16.21 -24.70
CA LEU A 139 -23.23 16.11 -24.78
C LEU A 139 -23.90 17.44 -24.41
N ALA A 140 -23.44 18.10 -23.34
CA ALA A 140 -23.97 19.40 -22.92
C ALA A 140 -23.75 20.48 -23.99
N GLU A 141 -22.58 20.51 -24.63
CA GLU A 141 -22.28 21.42 -25.74
C GLU A 141 -23.18 21.19 -26.96
N SER A 142 -23.66 19.95 -27.17
CA SER A 142 -24.57 19.64 -28.27
C SER A 142 -26.01 20.14 -28.04
N VAL A 143 -26.38 20.50 -26.81
CA VAL A 143 -27.73 20.96 -26.47
C VAL A 143 -27.94 22.38 -26.98
N THR A 144 -28.82 22.54 -27.98
CA THR A 144 -29.26 23.84 -28.48
C THR A 144 -30.69 24.13 -28.05
N PHE A 145 -30.93 25.29 -27.43
CA PHE A 145 -32.27 25.75 -27.07
C PHE A 145 -32.83 26.65 -28.17
N THR A 146 -33.79 26.16 -28.94
CA THR A 146 -34.56 26.98 -29.88
C THR A 146 -35.90 27.34 -29.28
N ARG A 147 -36.28 28.62 -29.35
CA ARG A 147 -37.65 29.04 -29.04
C ARG A 147 -38.58 28.42 -30.08
N ARG A 148 -39.51 27.56 -29.65
CA ARG A 148 -40.59 27.08 -30.51
C ARG A 148 -41.37 28.32 -30.98
N PRO A 149 -41.51 28.58 -32.29
CA PRO A 149 -42.38 29.66 -32.74
C PRO A 149 -43.76 29.37 -32.17
N ALA A 150 -44.41 30.39 -31.61
CA ALA A 150 -45.82 30.31 -31.30
C ALA A 150 -46.51 29.97 -32.62
N VAL A 151 -47.01 28.74 -32.74
CA VAL A 151 -48.03 28.43 -33.74
C VAL A 151 -49.12 29.46 -33.45
N ASP A 152 -49.46 30.27 -34.45
CA ASP A 152 -50.59 31.19 -34.34
C ASP A 152 -51.76 30.41 -33.75
N VAL A 153 -52.17 30.79 -32.55
CA VAL A 153 -53.32 30.23 -31.85
C VAL A 153 -54.55 30.79 -32.55
N LEU A 154 -54.78 30.34 -33.78
CA LEU A 154 -55.98 30.60 -34.55
C LEU A 154 -56.76 29.32 -34.86
N ASP A 155 -56.38 28.17 -34.28
CA ASP A 155 -57.14 26.91 -34.44
C ASP A 155 -57.26 26.05 -33.15
N ASP A 156 -56.86 26.58 -31.98
CA ASP A 156 -56.87 25.83 -30.70
C ASP A 156 -57.95 26.30 -29.71
N GLU A 157 -59.09 26.81 -30.20
CA GLU A 157 -60.31 26.86 -29.38
C GLU A 157 -61.08 25.52 -29.41
N SER A 158 -60.75 24.61 -30.34
CA SER A 158 -61.51 23.37 -30.57
C SER A 158 -61.05 22.15 -29.74
N ARG A 159 -59.98 22.26 -28.93
CA ARG A 159 -59.40 21.10 -28.20
C ARG A 159 -59.35 21.22 -26.68
N ILE A 160 -59.82 22.34 -26.12
CA ILE A 160 -59.85 22.54 -24.67
C ILE A 160 -61.13 21.95 -24.03
N GLU A 161 -62.13 21.55 -24.82
CA GLU A 161 -63.40 21.02 -24.28
C GLU A 161 -63.38 19.55 -23.83
N ASP A 162 -62.33 18.76 -24.09
CA ASP A 162 -62.34 17.30 -23.85
C ASP A 162 -61.65 16.84 -22.55
N TRP A 163 -61.38 17.76 -21.60
CA TRP A 163 -60.69 17.44 -20.32
C TRP A 163 -61.40 18.00 -19.07
N VAL A 164 -62.70 18.32 -19.15
CA VAL A 164 -63.49 18.80 -18.00
C VAL A 164 -64.77 17.98 -17.80
N GLU A 165 -64.71 16.65 -17.95
CA GLU A 165 -65.87 15.81 -17.61
C GLU A 165 -65.54 14.43 -17.04
N GLU A 166 -64.53 14.28 -16.17
CA GLU A 166 -64.52 13.12 -15.26
C GLU A 166 -63.78 13.40 -13.94
N GLY A 167 -64.52 13.38 -12.82
CA GLY A 167 -63.93 13.32 -11.48
C GLY A 167 -64.23 14.50 -10.56
N GLY A 168 -65.50 14.89 -10.41
CA GLY A 168 -65.93 15.74 -9.31
C GLY A 168 -65.66 15.07 -7.95
N ALA A 169 -64.69 15.58 -7.21
CA ALA A 169 -64.56 15.36 -5.78
C ALA A 169 -64.94 16.66 -5.04
N VAL A 170 -66.24 16.88 -4.86
CA VAL A 170 -66.74 17.89 -3.91
C VAL A 170 -66.42 17.38 -2.51
N ARG A 171 -65.54 18.10 -1.81
CA ARG A 171 -65.45 18.04 -0.35
C ARG A 171 -66.51 18.96 0.24
N ALA A 172 -67.44 18.37 0.99
CA ALA A 172 -68.13 18.99 2.12
C ALA A 172 -68.48 17.90 3.12
#